data_AF-A0A2V6W3Y0-F1
#
_entry.id   AF-A0A2V6W3Y0-F1
#
_cell.length_a   1.000
_cell.length_b   1.000
_cell.length_c   1.000
_cell.angle_alpha   90.00
_cell.angle_beta   90.00
_cell.angle_gamma   90.00
#
_symmetry.space_group_name_H-M   'P 1'
#
loop_
_entity.id
_entity.type
_entity.pdbx_description
1 polymer ?
#
loop_
_entity_poly.entity_id
_entity_poly.type
_entity_poly.pdbx_seq_one_letter_code
_entity_poly.pdbx_strand_id
1 'polypeptide(L)'
;VAEDIFDFAEIARRSLGPHWQLRSAAEREEFTRLFADLLEHSYISKIETYLTDNIQYLGDTVDGDRGVIRTVIVTKQGERVPVDYHMLARDDRWRACDVLLDGVSLAANYRAQFNSIIQRSGYADLVAKLRVRYEARGGARHAGGAGRDAGGAAVSAPPPPTR
;
A
#
# COMPACT_ATOMS: atom_id res chain seq x y z
N VAL A 1 11.12 -5.56 9.61
CA VAL A 1 11.25 -6.26 8.31
C VAL A 1 10.49 -5.50 7.22
N ALA A 2 9.16 -5.44 7.23
CA ALA A 2 8.41 -4.68 6.21
C ALA A 2 8.73 -3.17 6.20
N GLU A 3 8.79 -2.54 7.37
CA GLU A 3 9.15 -1.11 7.53
C GLU A 3 10.60 -0.78 7.08
N ASP A 4 11.47 -1.78 7.02
CA ASP A 4 12.86 -1.60 6.55
C ASP A 4 12.95 -1.62 5.01
N ILE A 5 11.94 -2.21 4.36
CA ILE A 5 11.88 -2.38 2.90
C ILE A 5 11.00 -1.30 2.26
N PHE A 6 9.88 -0.95 2.90
CA PHE A 6 8.88 -0.01 2.36
C PHE A 6 8.93 1.34 3.07
N ASP A 7 8.96 2.42 2.29
CA ASP A 7 8.74 3.77 2.78
C ASP A 7 7.23 4.06 2.78
N PHE A 8 6.55 3.62 3.84
CA PHE A 8 5.11 3.82 3.98
C PHE A 8 4.71 5.29 4.02
N ALA A 9 5.57 6.17 4.56
CA ALA A 9 5.29 7.60 4.59
C ALA A 9 5.26 8.17 3.18
N GLU A 10 6.22 7.79 2.33
CA GLU A 10 6.24 8.21 0.92
C GLU A 10 5.09 7.59 0.11
N ILE A 11 4.79 6.30 0.33
CA ILE A 11 3.65 5.63 -0.32
C ILE A 11 2.33 6.31 0.08
N ALA A 12 2.15 6.62 1.37
CA ALA A 12 0.99 7.35 1.89
C ALA A 12 0.87 8.74 1.26
N ARG A 13 1.97 9.50 1.23
CA ARG A 13 2.03 10.82 0.63
C ARG A 13 1.62 10.79 -0.85
N ARG A 14 2.15 9.83 -1.63
CA ARG A 14 1.81 9.65 -3.05
C ARG A 14 0.36 9.26 -3.26
N SER A 15 -0.15 8.37 -2.41
CA SER A 15 -1.52 7.88 -2.47
C SER A 15 -2.52 8.96 -2.07
N LEU A 16 -2.22 9.84 -1.11
CA LEU A 16 -3.11 10.95 -0.76
C LEU A 16 -3.02 12.11 -1.76
N GLY A 17 -1.89 12.21 -2.49
CA GLY A 17 -1.70 13.13 -3.60
C GLY A 17 -1.89 14.59 -3.18
N PRO A 18 -2.63 15.42 -3.95
CA PRO A 18 -2.86 16.83 -3.61
C PRO A 18 -3.49 17.05 -2.23
N HIS A 19 -4.29 16.08 -1.75
CA HIS A 19 -4.96 16.17 -0.45
C HIS A 19 -3.98 16.11 0.73
N TRP A 20 -2.75 15.63 0.54
CA TRP A 20 -1.72 15.54 1.58
C TRP A 20 -1.33 16.90 2.17
N GLN A 21 -1.16 17.91 1.31
CA GLN A 21 -0.68 19.23 1.75
C GLN A 21 -1.70 19.93 2.66
N LEU A 22 -2.98 19.59 2.52
CA LEU A 22 -4.08 20.12 3.33
C LEU A 22 -4.22 19.44 4.69
N ARG A 23 -3.36 18.47 5.02
CA ARG A 23 -3.38 17.73 6.30
C ARG A 23 -2.36 18.28 7.28
N SER A 24 -2.75 18.35 8.54
CA SER A 24 -1.88 18.58 9.68
C SER A 24 -0.89 17.42 9.87
N ALA A 25 0.15 17.63 10.67
CA ALA A 25 1.11 16.58 11.00
C ALA A 25 0.44 15.36 11.64
N ALA A 26 -0.47 15.57 12.60
CA ALA A 26 -1.21 14.50 13.26
C ALA A 26 -2.11 13.71 12.29
N GLU A 27 -2.80 14.40 11.37
CA GLU A 27 -3.62 13.72 10.35
C GLU A 27 -2.77 12.89 9.38
N ARG A 28 -1.60 13.40 8.99
CA ARG A 28 -0.65 12.68 8.12
C ARG A 28 -0.11 11.44 8.79
N GLU A 29 0.26 11.53 10.06
CA GLU A 29 0.73 10.40 10.87
C GLU A 29 -0.36 9.34 11.02
N GLU A 30 -1.57 9.75 11.41
CA GLU A 30 -2.70 8.82 11.55
C GLU A 30 -3.01 8.11 10.23
N PHE A 31 -3.12 8.86 9.14
CA PHE A 31 -3.38 8.28 7.82
C PHE A 31 -2.28 7.31 7.40
N THR A 32 -1.01 7.68 7.62
CA THR A 32 0.13 6.82 7.28
C THR A 32 0.05 5.50 8.04
N ARG A 33 -0.24 5.54 9.35
CA ARG A 33 -0.39 4.33 10.16
C ARG A 33 -1.54 3.44 9.68
N LEU A 34 -2.72 4.01 9.47
CA LEU A 34 -3.90 3.27 9.01
C LEU A 34 -3.70 2.67 7.61
N PHE A 35 -3.01 3.41 6.74
CA PHE A 35 -2.75 2.97 5.38
C PHE A 35 -1.63 1.92 5.33
N ALA A 36 -0.58 2.06 6.14
CA ALA A 36 0.48 1.05 6.27
C ALA A 36 -0.11 -0.30 6.69
N ASP A 37 -0.98 -0.34 7.71
CA ASP A 37 -1.70 -1.55 8.12
C ASP A 37 -2.51 -2.17 6.97
N LEU A 38 -3.24 -1.33 6.22
CA LEU A 38 -3.97 -1.80 5.04
C LEU A 38 -3.03 -2.44 4.01
N LEU A 39 -1.88 -1.82 3.73
CA LEU A 39 -0.93 -2.31 2.74
C LEU A 39 -0.23 -3.58 3.20
N GLU A 40 0.17 -3.65 4.46
CA GLU A 40 0.83 -4.79 5.05
C GLU A 40 0.00 -6.06 4.86
N HIS A 41 -1.27 -5.99 5.22
CA HIS A 41 -2.19 -7.11 5.08
C HIS A 41 -2.65 -7.39 3.65
N SER A 42 -2.77 -6.35 2.81
CA SER A 42 -3.30 -6.52 1.45
C SER A 42 -2.27 -7.04 0.46
N TYR A 43 -1.00 -6.65 0.64
CA TYR A 43 0.08 -6.86 -0.33
C TYR A 43 1.31 -7.50 0.28
N ILE A 44 1.79 -6.99 1.42
CA ILE A 44 3.09 -7.43 1.93
C ILE A 44 3.01 -8.86 2.43
N SER A 45 1.97 -9.25 3.18
CA SER A 45 1.80 -10.65 3.59
C SER A 45 1.71 -11.61 2.40
N LYS A 46 1.14 -11.15 1.26
CA LYS A 46 1.10 -11.97 0.04
C LYS A 46 2.47 -12.04 -0.62
N ILE A 47 3.16 -10.91 -0.76
CA ILE A 47 4.50 -10.83 -1.33
C ILE A 47 5.45 -11.69 -0.49
N GLU A 48 5.47 -11.60 0.84
CA GLU A 48 6.28 -12.46 1.72
C GLU A 48 5.98 -13.95 1.51
N THR A 49 4.71 -14.32 1.38
CA THR A 49 4.30 -15.69 1.03
C THR A 49 4.88 -16.13 -0.32
N TYR A 50 4.95 -15.23 -1.31
CA TYR A 50 5.52 -15.52 -2.62
C TYR A 50 7.06 -15.44 -2.68
N LEU A 51 7.67 -14.57 -1.87
CA LEU A 51 9.12 -14.34 -1.76
C LEU A 51 9.85 -15.61 -1.32
N THR A 52 9.18 -16.47 -0.55
CA THR A 52 9.82 -17.65 0.04
C THR A 52 10.01 -18.77 -1.00
N ASP A 53 9.12 -18.88 -1.99
CA ASP A 53 9.10 -20.07 -2.86
C ASP A 53 9.25 -19.77 -4.38
N ASN A 54 8.90 -18.57 -4.88
CA ASN A 54 8.70 -18.39 -6.33
C ASN A 54 8.97 -16.97 -6.90
N ILE A 55 9.81 -16.14 -6.25
CA ILE A 55 10.22 -14.87 -6.84
C ILE A 55 11.45 -15.05 -7.75
N GLN A 56 11.39 -14.50 -8.96
CA GLN A 56 12.50 -14.47 -9.92
C GLN A 56 12.96 -13.02 -10.09
N TYR A 57 14.19 -12.71 -9.71
CA TYR A 57 14.80 -11.41 -10.00
C TYR A 57 15.16 -11.32 -11.49
N LEU A 58 14.76 -10.24 -12.15
CA LEU A 58 14.98 -10.01 -13.57
C LEU A 58 16.07 -8.96 -13.85
N GLY A 59 16.40 -8.13 -12.86
CA GLY A 59 17.36 -7.03 -13.02
C GLY A 59 16.94 -5.79 -12.24
N ASP A 60 17.85 -4.83 -12.15
CA ASP A 60 17.56 -3.50 -11.64
C ASP A 60 18.13 -2.40 -12.54
N THR A 61 17.59 -1.20 -12.37
CA THR A 61 18.08 0.03 -13.00
C THR A 61 18.14 1.12 -11.95
N VAL A 62 19.23 1.89 -11.91
CA VAL A 62 19.45 3.00 -10.97
C VAL A 62 19.69 4.29 -11.75
N ASP A 63 19.04 5.36 -11.33
CA ASP A 63 19.21 6.72 -11.82
C ASP A 63 19.21 7.69 -10.63
N GLY A 64 20.41 8.12 -10.21
CA GLY A 64 20.60 9.00 -9.06
C GLY A 64 20.04 8.39 -7.76
N ASP A 65 19.04 9.06 -7.18
CA ASP A 65 18.36 8.62 -5.96
C ASP A 65 17.16 7.70 -6.21
N ARG A 66 16.96 7.25 -7.46
CA ARG A 66 15.84 6.41 -7.88
C ARG A 66 16.34 5.09 -8.43
N GLY A 67 15.57 4.04 -8.18
CA GLY A 67 15.85 2.71 -8.71
C GLY A 67 14.57 1.97 -9.05
N VAL A 68 14.68 0.95 -9.90
CA VAL A 68 13.61 0.00 -10.16
C VAL A 68 14.20 -1.40 -10.07
N ILE A 69 13.69 -2.22 -9.15
CA ILE A 69 14.00 -3.65 -9.06
C ILE A 69 12.86 -4.39 -9.75
N ARG A 70 13.18 -5.17 -10.78
CA ARG A 70 12.21 -5.93 -11.57
C ARG A 70 12.23 -7.39 -11.17
N THR A 71 11.06 -7.93 -10.89
CA THR A 71 10.90 -9.32 -10.49
C THR A 71 9.67 -9.95 -11.14
N VAL A 72 9.56 -11.27 -11.07
CA VAL A 72 8.36 -12.01 -11.43
C VAL A 72 8.03 -12.98 -10.29
N ILE A 73 6.79 -12.91 -9.81
CA ILE A 73 6.22 -13.91 -8.92
C ILE A 73 5.61 -15.02 -9.77
N VAL A 74 5.99 -16.28 -9.51
CA VAL A 74 5.31 -17.44 -10.10
C VAL A 74 4.29 -17.99 -9.10
N THR A 75 3.01 -17.97 -9.43
CA THR A 75 1.97 -18.51 -8.54
C THR A 75 2.02 -20.04 -8.52
N LYS A 76 1.35 -20.66 -7.54
CA LYS A 76 1.24 -22.14 -7.48
C LYS A 76 0.59 -22.73 -8.73
N GLN A 77 -0.22 -21.94 -9.44
CA GLN A 77 -0.89 -22.29 -10.69
C GLN A 77 0.00 -22.08 -11.93
N GLY A 78 1.23 -21.59 -11.76
CA GLY A 78 2.18 -21.32 -12.85
C GLY A 78 2.00 -19.96 -13.53
N GLU A 79 1.10 -19.11 -13.02
CA GLU A 79 0.93 -17.75 -13.52
C GLU A 79 2.16 -16.91 -13.16
N ARG A 80 2.60 -16.07 -14.10
CA ARG A 80 3.75 -15.18 -13.93
C ARG A 80 3.24 -13.76 -13.75
N VAL A 81 3.46 -13.19 -12.58
CA VAL A 81 3.05 -11.83 -12.20
C VAL A 81 4.30 -10.95 -12.08
N PRO A 82 4.60 -10.13 -13.09
CA PRO A 82 5.57 -9.04 -13.01
C PRO A 82 5.34 -8.14 -11.79
N VAL A 83 6.40 -7.89 -11.03
CA VAL A 83 6.42 -6.97 -9.90
C VAL A 83 7.64 -6.06 -10.00
N ASP A 84 7.37 -4.76 -10.15
CA ASP A 84 8.40 -3.73 -10.18
C ASP A 84 8.37 -2.93 -8.88
N TYR A 85 9.48 -2.92 -8.15
CA TYR A 85 9.66 -2.12 -6.94
C TYR A 85 10.35 -0.82 -7.31
N HIS A 86 9.63 0.30 -7.20
CA HIS A 86 10.21 1.62 -7.40
C HIS A 86 10.86 2.08 -6.10
N MET A 87 12.17 2.26 -6.13
CA MET A 87 13.01 2.53 -4.98
C MET A 87 13.39 4.01 -4.92
N LEU A 88 13.53 4.54 -3.71
CA LEU A 88 14.19 5.82 -3.43
C LEU A 88 15.33 5.61 -2.43
N ALA A 89 16.46 6.27 -2.68
CA ALA A 89 17.57 6.37 -1.76
C ALA A 89 17.41 7.58 -0.83
N ARG A 90 17.38 7.34 0.48
CA ARG A 90 17.39 8.36 1.54
C ARG A 90 18.28 7.87 2.67
N ASP A 91 19.16 8.75 3.16
CA ASP A 91 20.10 8.45 4.24
C ASP A 91 20.89 7.15 4.00
N ASP A 92 21.42 7.00 2.78
CA ASP A 92 22.15 5.82 2.30
C ASP A 92 21.37 4.50 2.37
N ARG A 93 20.03 4.58 2.39
CA ARG A 93 19.14 3.41 2.39
C ARG A 93 18.15 3.48 1.25
N TRP A 94 18.07 2.40 0.49
CA TRP A 94 17.04 2.19 -0.54
C TRP A 94 15.77 1.67 0.10
N ARG A 95 14.64 2.33 -0.18
CA ARG A 95 13.31 1.86 0.24
C ARG A 95 12.32 1.94 -0.91
N ALA A 96 11.43 0.96 -0.98
CA ALA A 96 10.35 0.94 -1.95
C ALA A 96 9.35 2.05 -1.62
N CYS A 97 9.17 2.96 -2.59
CA CYS A 97 8.23 4.08 -2.53
C CYS A 97 6.98 3.86 -3.39
N ASP A 98 6.98 2.79 -4.19
CA ASP A 98 5.83 2.28 -4.92
C ASP A 98 6.09 0.83 -5.36
N VAL A 99 5.01 0.09 -5.62
CA VAL A 99 5.05 -1.27 -6.17
C VAL A 99 4.09 -1.33 -7.33
N LEU A 100 4.56 -1.79 -8.48
CA LEU A 100 3.72 -2.03 -9.65
C LEU A 100 3.50 -3.52 -9.80
N LEU A 101 2.24 -3.93 -9.81
CA LEU A 101 1.81 -5.32 -10.07
C LEU A 101 1.16 -5.36 -11.45
N ASP A 102 1.73 -6.13 -12.39
CA ASP A 102 1.41 -6.07 -13.82
C ASP A 102 1.33 -4.64 -14.37
N GLY A 103 2.31 -3.82 -14.00
CA GLY A 103 2.39 -2.42 -14.42
C GLY A 103 1.39 -1.47 -13.74
N VAL A 104 0.54 -1.97 -12.85
CA VAL A 104 -0.41 -1.15 -12.09
C VAL A 104 0.24 -0.68 -10.80
N SER A 105 0.53 0.62 -10.70
CA SER A 105 1.06 1.26 -9.49
C SER A 105 0.05 1.18 -8.34
N LEU A 106 0.51 0.64 -7.22
CA LEU A 106 -0.25 0.57 -6.00
C LEU A 106 -0.60 1.96 -5.49
N ALA A 107 0.38 2.88 -5.44
CA ALA A 107 0.14 4.23 -4.95
C ALA A 107 -0.83 5.00 -5.86
N ALA A 108 -0.69 4.89 -7.18
CA ALA A 108 -1.58 5.54 -8.14
C ALA A 108 -3.00 4.99 -8.07
N ASN A 109 -3.16 3.68 -7.90
CA ASN A 109 -4.47 3.07 -7.76
C ASN A 109 -5.18 3.54 -6.48
N TYR A 110 -4.49 3.55 -5.34
CA TYR A 110 -5.06 4.10 -4.11
C TYR A 110 -5.34 5.60 -4.23
N ARG A 111 -4.51 6.36 -4.95
CA ARG A 111 -4.77 7.77 -5.25
C ARG A 111 -6.10 7.99 -5.95
N ALA A 112 -6.42 7.18 -6.94
CA ALA A 112 -7.72 7.27 -7.62
C ALA A 112 -8.89 7.00 -6.65
N GLN A 113 -8.78 5.96 -5.82
CA GLN A 113 -9.81 5.61 -4.83
C GLN A 113 -9.98 6.70 -3.76
N PHE A 114 -8.88 7.15 -3.16
CA PHE A 114 -8.89 8.17 -2.11
C PHE A 114 -9.42 9.50 -2.64
N ASN A 115 -9.00 9.91 -3.84
CA ASN A 115 -9.54 11.10 -4.47
C ASN A 115 -11.06 10.99 -4.67
N SER A 116 -11.56 9.86 -5.15
CA SER A 116 -13.01 9.64 -5.33
C SER A 116 -13.78 9.74 -4.01
N ILE A 117 -13.27 9.12 -2.93
CA ILE A 117 -13.89 9.20 -1.60
C ILE A 117 -13.87 10.64 -1.08
N ILE A 118 -12.71 11.31 -1.12
CA ILE A 118 -12.56 12.67 -0.60
C ILE A 118 -13.47 13.65 -1.35
N GLN A 119 -13.58 13.52 -2.68
CA GLN A 119 -14.47 14.37 -3.49
C GLN A 119 -15.95 14.14 -3.18
N ARG A 120 -16.33 12.91 -2.83
CA ARG A 120 -17.74 12.56 -2.56
C ARG A 120 -18.16 12.87 -1.12
N SER A 121 -17.31 12.60 -0.15
CA SER A 121 -17.67 12.56 1.28
C SER A 121 -16.62 13.14 2.22
N GLY A 122 -15.52 13.69 1.68
CA GLY A 122 -14.49 14.37 2.45
C GLY A 122 -13.43 13.45 3.06
N TYR A 123 -12.38 14.07 3.59
CA TYR A 123 -11.24 13.35 4.19
C TYR A 123 -11.61 12.57 5.46
N ALA A 124 -12.52 13.11 6.28
CA ALA A 124 -12.97 12.44 7.50
C ALA A 124 -13.61 11.08 7.19
N ASP A 125 -14.39 10.97 6.10
CA ASP A 125 -14.99 9.70 5.67
C ASP A 125 -13.94 8.69 5.19
N LEU A 126 -12.90 9.15 4.48
CA LEU A 126 -11.78 8.29 4.12
C LEU A 126 -11.10 7.69 5.36
N VAL A 127 -10.76 8.52 6.35
CA VAL A 127 -10.12 8.07 7.58
C VAL A 127 -11.04 7.13 8.36
N ALA A 128 -12.32 7.45 8.48
CA ALA A 128 -13.30 6.58 9.13
C ALA A 128 -13.36 5.19 8.47
N LYS A 129 -13.39 5.12 7.13
CA LYS A 129 -13.34 3.86 6.38
C LYS A 129 -12.05 3.07 6.64
N LEU A 130 -10.90 3.75 6.72
CA LEU A 130 -9.63 3.10 7.04
C LEU A 130 -9.61 2.58 8.49
N ARG A 131 -10.14 3.33 9.46
CA ARG A 131 -10.27 2.89 10.86
C ARG A 131 -11.14 1.64 10.99
N VAL A 132 -12.30 1.60 10.33
CA VAL A 132 -13.16 0.39 10.31
C VAL A 132 -12.40 -0.82 9.79
N ARG A 133 -11.56 -0.65 8.76
CA ARG A 133 -10.72 -1.73 8.25
C ARG A 133 -9.64 -2.17 9.23
N TYR A 134 -9.00 -1.22 9.89
CA TYR A 134 -7.99 -1.46 10.93
C TYR A 134 -8.58 -2.22 12.13
N GLU A 135 -9.75 -1.81 12.61
CA GLU A 135 -10.44 -2.41 13.76
C GLU A 135 -10.97 -3.81 13.44
N ALA A 136 -11.58 -4.01 12.27
CA ALA A 136 -12.09 -5.31 11.84
C ALA A 136 -11.00 -6.39 11.74
N ARG A 137 -9.73 -5.99 11.67
CA ARG A 137 -8.57 -6.87 11.56
C ARG A 137 -7.87 -7.08 12.91
N GLY A 138 -8.46 -6.57 13.99
CA GLY A 138 -7.94 -6.75 15.35
C GLY A 138 -6.67 -5.95 15.57
N GLY A 139 -6.72 -4.65 15.24
CA GLY A 139 -5.65 -3.68 15.46
C GLY A 139 -4.83 -4.01 16.70
N ALA A 140 -3.61 -4.48 16.47
CA ALA A 140 -2.62 -4.96 17.43
C ALA A 140 -3.17 -5.27 18.84
N ARG A 141 -3.79 -6.45 19.03
CA ARG A 141 -3.98 -7.12 20.34
C ARG A 141 -4.16 -6.18 21.56
N HIS A 142 -5.21 -5.36 21.62
CA HIS A 142 -5.90 -4.92 22.87
C HIS A 142 -6.87 -3.78 22.57
N ALA A 143 -8.18 -4.09 22.53
CA ALA A 143 -9.26 -3.35 23.16
C ALA A 143 -10.58 -3.98 22.69
N GLY A 144 -11.37 -4.49 23.64
CA GLY A 144 -12.60 -5.21 23.34
C GLY A 144 -13.74 -4.30 22.87
N GLY A 145 -14.62 -4.88 22.06
CA GLY A 145 -16.04 -4.50 22.03
C GLY A 145 -16.60 -4.01 20.70
N ALA A 146 -17.38 -4.92 20.07
CA ALA A 146 -18.67 -4.71 19.42
C ALA A 146 -18.85 -3.70 18.25
N GLY A 147 -19.33 -4.24 17.12
CA GLY A 147 -20.56 -3.69 16.49
C GLY A 147 -20.49 -3.18 15.05
N ARG A 148 -20.87 -4.06 14.11
CA ARG A 148 -21.82 -3.92 12.98
C ARG A 148 -21.74 -2.77 11.96
N ASP A 149 -21.80 -3.22 10.70
CA ASP A 149 -22.50 -2.68 9.51
C ASP A 149 -22.26 -1.22 9.10
N ALA A 150 -21.40 -1.05 8.08
CA ALA A 150 -21.39 0.14 7.22
C ALA A 150 -21.20 -0.29 5.75
N GLY A 151 -22.33 -0.50 5.07
CA GLY A 151 -22.39 -0.66 3.61
C GLY A 151 -22.10 0.67 2.93
N GLY A 152 -20.85 0.87 2.50
CA GLY A 152 -20.47 1.96 1.62
C GLY A 152 -19.08 1.70 1.08
N ALA A 153 -18.95 1.59 -0.26
CA ALA A 153 -17.75 1.21 -1.01
C ALA A 153 -16.48 1.27 -0.15
N ALA A 154 -16.12 0.12 0.39
CA ALA A 154 -15.01 0.02 1.31
C ALA A 154 -13.71 0.24 0.53
N VAL A 155 -12.72 0.88 1.16
CA VAL A 155 -11.37 0.86 0.61
C VAL A 155 -10.98 -0.62 0.51
N SER A 156 -10.83 -1.09 -0.72
CA SER A 156 -10.43 -2.44 -1.02
C SER A 156 -9.05 -2.38 -1.65
N ALA A 157 -8.22 -3.36 -1.32
CA ALA A 157 -7.11 -3.71 -2.19
C ALA A 157 -7.69 -3.85 -3.61
N PRO A 158 -7.15 -3.16 -4.65
CA PRO A 158 -7.50 -3.50 -6.01
C PRO A 158 -7.34 -5.02 -6.19
N PRO A 159 -8.28 -5.66 -6.90
CA PRO A 159 -8.10 -7.06 -7.27
C PRO A 159 -6.75 -7.19 -7.96
N PRO A 160 -6.03 -8.31 -7.77
CA PRO A 160 -4.88 -8.58 -8.61
C PRO A 160 -5.33 -8.46 -10.07
N PRO A 161 -4.52 -7.83 -10.93
CA PRO A 161 -4.80 -7.72 -12.36
C PRO A 161 -5.23 -9.09 -12.90
N THR A 162 -6.49 -9.19 -13.31
CA THR A 162 -7.02 -10.36 -14.01
C THR A 162 -6.54 -10.29 -15.44
N ARG A 163 -5.70 -11.24 -15.82
CA ARG A 163 -5.47 -11.54 -17.23
C ARG A 163 -6.65 -12.30 -17.83
#